data_AF-A0A9W9IWK8-F1
#
_entry.id   AF-A0A9W9IWK8-F1
#
_cell.length_a   1.000
_cell.length_b   1.000
_cell.length_c   1.000
_cell.angle_alpha   90.00
_cell.angle_beta   90.00
_cell.angle_gamma   90.00
#
_symmetry.space_group_name_H-M   'P 1'
#
loop_
_entity.id
_entity.type
_entity.pdbx_description
1 polymer ?
#
loop_
_entity_poly.entity_id
_entity_poly.type
_entity_poly.pdbx_seq_one_letter_code
_entity_poly.pdbx_strand_id
1 'polypeptide(L)'
;MYGSNQLTTEHITAALHELNTFIENQWLRFCDRTIPIQWVAATVTRVTLARLWLTAHLSLGANGGKLSTEVWQQRHDVLFQTAIEILEFAHLLKCSEETRQWSWMFQMYRQWHAFAFILSELCVRPASALADRAWTISILMY
;
A
#
# COMPACT_ATOMS: atom_id res chain seq x y z
N MET A 1 -7.13 -17.33 25.22
CA MET A 1 -7.47 -17.32 23.78
C MET A 1 -6.42 -16.54 22.99
N TYR A 2 -5.15 -16.95 23.02
CA TYR A 2 -4.05 -16.26 22.30
C TYR A 2 -3.56 -17.07 21.08
N GLY A 3 -3.85 -18.37 21.03
CA GLY A 3 -3.36 -19.29 20.00
C GLY A 3 -4.12 -19.27 18.67
N SER A 4 -5.38 -18.83 18.63
CA SER A 4 -6.18 -18.82 17.39
C SER A 4 -5.80 -17.67 16.44
N ASN A 5 -5.39 -16.51 16.97
CA ASN A 5 -4.98 -15.37 16.13
C ASN A 5 -3.59 -15.57 15.51
N GLN A 6 -2.64 -16.19 16.23
CA GLN A 6 -1.31 -16.50 15.69
C GLN A 6 -1.37 -17.52 14.55
N LEU A 7 -2.17 -18.58 14.72
CA LEU A 7 -2.38 -19.59 13.67
C LEU A 7 -2.94 -18.96 12.38
N THR A 8 -3.83 -17.97 12.49
CA THR A 8 -4.43 -17.30 11.32
C THR A 8 -3.45 -16.32 10.65
N THR A 9 -2.64 -15.60 11.43
CA THR A 9 -1.60 -14.73 10.86
C THR A 9 -0.53 -15.54 10.15
N GLU A 10 -0.09 -16.65 10.72
CA GLU A 10 0.91 -17.53 10.10
C GLU A 10 0.39 -18.07 8.75
N HIS A 11 -0.85 -18.56 8.70
CA HIS A 11 -1.45 -19.03 7.46
C HIS A 11 -1.58 -17.93 6.39
N ILE A 12 -1.95 -16.70 6.76
CA ILE A 12 -2.04 -15.60 5.78
C ILE A 12 -0.65 -15.19 5.31
N THR A 13 0.35 -15.12 6.21
CA THR A 13 1.73 -14.83 5.80
C THR A 13 2.31 -15.91 4.91
N ALA A 14 2.00 -17.18 5.19
CA ALA A 14 2.39 -18.31 4.36
C ALA A 14 1.72 -18.24 2.98
N ALA A 15 0.43 -17.95 2.92
CA ALA A 15 -0.30 -17.77 1.66
C ALA A 15 0.21 -16.57 0.85
N LEU A 16 0.54 -15.45 1.51
CA LEU A 16 1.15 -14.29 0.84
C LEU A 16 2.56 -14.58 0.34
N HIS A 17 3.34 -15.35 1.11
CA HIS A 17 4.67 -15.79 0.69
C HIS A 17 4.58 -16.75 -0.50
N GLU A 18 3.63 -17.70 -0.48
CA GLU A 18 3.35 -18.60 -1.59
C GLU A 18 2.90 -17.84 -2.83
N LEU A 19 2.00 -16.87 -2.68
CA LEU A 19 1.58 -15.97 -3.76
C LEU A 19 2.75 -15.17 -4.32
N ASN A 20 3.60 -14.61 -3.46
CA ASN A 20 4.79 -13.88 -3.90
C ASN A 20 5.74 -14.80 -4.67
N THR A 21 5.99 -16.01 -4.17
CA THR A 21 6.86 -17.01 -4.82
C THR A 21 6.29 -17.48 -6.15
N PHE A 22 4.96 -17.67 -6.24
CA PHE A 22 4.26 -18.02 -7.48
C PHE A 22 4.36 -16.88 -8.50
N ILE A 23 4.06 -15.66 -8.09
CA ILE A 23 4.16 -14.47 -8.92
C ILE A 23 5.61 -14.28 -9.41
N GLU A 24 6.58 -14.51 -8.54
CA GLU A 24 7.99 -14.31 -8.85
C GLU A 24 8.50 -15.35 -9.85
N ASN A 25 8.14 -16.62 -9.65
CA ASN A 25 8.53 -17.70 -10.56
C ASN A 25 7.79 -17.70 -11.89
N GLN A 26 6.51 -17.32 -11.90
CA GLN A 26 5.66 -17.44 -13.08
C GLN A 26 5.64 -16.17 -13.95
N TRP A 27 5.81 -14.99 -13.35
CA TRP A 27 5.65 -13.71 -14.06
C TRP A 27 6.88 -12.81 -13.94
N LEU A 28 7.42 -12.59 -12.74
CA LEU A 28 8.54 -11.65 -12.55
C LEU A 28 9.86 -12.15 -13.13
N ARG A 29 10.09 -13.47 -13.14
CA ARG A 29 11.28 -14.10 -13.75
C ARG A 29 11.44 -13.78 -15.24
N PHE A 30 10.33 -13.54 -15.94
CA PHE A 30 10.33 -13.21 -17.38
C PHE A 30 10.24 -11.71 -17.63
N CYS A 31 10.12 -10.89 -16.58
CA CYS A 31 10.15 -9.44 -16.70
C CYS A 31 11.59 -8.97 -16.87
N ASP A 32 11.91 -8.47 -18.05
CA ASP A 32 13.14 -7.77 -18.32
C ASP A 32 13.06 -6.37 -17.71
N ARG A 33 14.01 -6.05 -16.81
CA ARG A 33 14.07 -4.74 -16.15
C ARG A 33 14.44 -3.61 -17.11
N THR A 34 14.87 -3.94 -18.34
CA THR A 34 15.12 -2.99 -19.41
C THR A 34 13.84 -2.54 -20.11
N ILE A 35 12.72 -3.27 -19.96
CA ILE A 35 11.42 -2.89 -20.53
C ILE A 35 10.61 -2.17 -19.43
N PRO A 36 10.36 -0.85 -19.54
CA PRO A 36 9.81 -0.08 -18.43
C PRO A 36 8.43 -0.55 -17.94
N ILE A 37 7.54 -1.01 -18.84
CA ILE A 37 6.22 -1.50 -18.42
C ILE A 37 6.29 -2.80 -17.62
N GLN A 38 7.26 -3.67 -17.92
CA GLN A 38 7.47 -4.92 -17.17
C GLN A 38 8.04 -4.62 -15.78
N TRP A 39 8.97 -3.66 -15.70
CA TRP A 39 9.45 -3.16 -14.41
C TRP A 39 8.33 -2.52 -13.57
N VAL A 40 7.45 -1.73 -14.19
CA VAL A 40 6.29 -1.16 -13.49
C VAL A 40 5.35 -2.25 -12.99
N ALA A 41 4.98 -3.21 -13.84
CA ALA A 41 4.11 -4.32 -13.45
C ALA A 41 4.72 -5.10 -12.27
N ALA A 42 6.02 -5.35 -12.31
CA ALA A 42 6.76 -5.98 -11.22
C ALA A 42 6.67 -5.17 -9.92
N THR A 43 6.83 -3.86 -10.01
CA THR A 43 6.85 -2.97 -8.85
C THR A 43 5.44 -2.81 -8.26
N VAL A 44 4.41 -2.63 -9.10
CA VAL A 44 3.01 -2.59 -8.68
C VAL A 44 2.61 -3.88 -7.98
N THR A 45 3.05 -5.03 -8.49
CA THR A 45 2.74 -6.32 -7.89
C THR A 45 3.36 -6.46 -6.50
N ARG A 46 4.64 -6.08 -6.35
CA ARG A 46 5.33 -6.06 -5.05
C ARG A 46 4.65 -5.10 -4.05
N VAL A 47 4.29 -3.90 -4.49
CA VAL A 47 3.58 -2.91 -3.66
C VAL A 47 2.20 -3.44 -3.23
N THR A 48 1.49 -4.12 -4.12
CA THR A 48 0.18 -4.70 -3.81
C THR A 48 0.29 -5.84 -2.81
N LEU A 49 1.28 -6.73 -2.96
CA LEU A 49 1.57 -7.80 -2.00
C LEU A 49 1.93 -7.24 -0.62
N ALA A 50 2.80 -6.22 -0.56
CA ALA A 50 3.14 -5.55 0.69
C ALA A 50 1.89 -4.92 1.36
N ARG A 51 1.01 -4.31 0.57
CA ARG A 51 -0.25 -3.74 1.06
C ARG A 51 -1.21 -4.80 1.59
N LEU A 52 -1.33 -5.94 0.91
CA LEU A 52 -2.16 -7.06 1.35
C LEU A 52 -1.63 -7.66 2.66
N TRP A 53 -0.31 -7.82 2.77
CA TRP A 53 0.35 -8.25 3.99
C TRP A 53 0.05 -7.33 5.16
N LEU A 54 0.21 -6.02 4.94
CA LEU A 54 -0.05 -5.02 5.95
C LEU A 54 -1.53 -5.00 6.37
N THR A 55 -2.44 -5.02 5.41
CA THR A 55 -3.90 -5.01 5.66
C THR A 55 -4.34 -6.26 6.42
N ALA A 56 -3.80 -7.43 6.09
CA ALA A 56 -4.07 -8.66 6.82
C ALA A 56 -3.58 -8.55 8.28
N HIS A 57 -2.35 -8.10 8.50
CA HIS A 57 -1.81 -7.98 9.85
C HIS A 57 -2.61 -6.96 10.71
N LEU A 58 -3.03 -5.86 10.10
CA LEU A 58 -3.81 -4.81 10.76
C LEU A 58 -5.27 -5.21 11.06
N SER A 59 -5.95 -5.85 10.12
CA SER A 59 -7.36 -6.23 10.25
C SER A 59 -7.57 -7.36 11.26
N LEU A 60 -6.70 -8.37 11.29
CA LEU A 60 -6.82 -9.47 12.26
C LEU A 60 -6.53 -9.03 13.69
N GLY A 61 -5.64 -8.05 13.87
CA GLY A 61 -5.40 -7.49 15.19
C GLY A 61 -6.60 -6.71 15.75
N ALA A 62 -7.61 -6.35 14.96
CA ALA A 62 -8.79 -5.59 15.41
C ALA A 62 -9.95 -6.50 15.86
N ASN A 63 -9.99 -7.76 15.39
CA ASN A 63 -11.09 -8.69 15.65
C ASN A 63 -11.02 -9.43 17.00
N GLY A 64 -9.97 -9.19 17.82
CA GLY A 64 -9.69 -9.98 19.03
C GLY A 64 -10.03 -9.34 20.39
N GLY A 65 -10.47 -8.08 20.44
CA GLY A 65 -10.81 -7.38 21.70
C GLY A 65 -10.66 -5.86 21.58
N LYS A 66 -11.19 -5.11 22.59
CA LYS A 66 -11.01 -3.65 22.69
C LYS A 66 -9.53 -3.33 22.59
N LEU A 67 -9.12 -2.83 21.43
CA LEU A 67 -7.78 -2.34 21.21
C LEU A 67 -7.53 -1.17 22.16
N SER A 68 -6.38 -1.14 22.82
CA SER A 68 -6.01 0.07 23.56
C SER A 68 -5.91 1.25 22.58
N THR A 69 -6.24 2.44 23.06
CA THR A 69 -6.22 3.67 22.26
C THR A 69 -4.86 3.89 21.58
N GLU A 70 -3.77 3.53 22.25
CA GLU A 70 -2.40 3.60 21.75
C GLU A 70 -2.15 2.69 20.54
N VAL A 71 -2.60 1.43 20.59
CA VAL A 71 -2.44 0.47 19.49
C VAL A 71 -3.35 0.87 18.32
N TRP A 72 -4.49 1.49 18.59
CA TRP A 72 -5.37 2.02 17.54
C TRP A 72 -4.74 3.21 16.81
N GLN A 73 -4.14 4.14 17.56
CA GLN A 73 -3.39 5.27 16.98
C GLN A 73 -2.20 4.80 16.15
N GLN A 74 -1.39 3.89 16.68
CA GLN A 74 -0.24 3.33 15.95
C GLN A 74 -0.68 2.67 14.63
N ARG A 75 -1.84 2.00 14.62
CA ARG A 75 -2.41 1.41 13.40
C ARG A 75 -2.85 2.47 12.40
N HIS A 76 -3.53 3.52 12.86
CA HIS A 76 -3.90 4.64 12.01
C HIS A 76 -2.67 5.33 11.42
N ASP A 77 -1.59 5.50 12.19
CA ASP A 77 -0.33 6.05 11.71
C ASP A 77 0.27 5.22 10.56
N VAL A 78 0.33 3.91 10.73
CA VAL A 78 0.86 2.98 9.72
C VAL A 78 0.01 2.98 8.45
N LEU A 79 -1.33 2.99 8.60
CA LEU A 79 -2.25 3.08 7.46
C LEU A 79 -2.12 4.42 6.74
N PHE A 80 -1.96 5.52 7.48
CA PHE A 80 -1.81 6.86 6.92
C PHE A 80 -0.49 7.00 6.18
N GLN A 81 0.61 6.54 6.74
CA GLN A 81 1.89 6.47 6.05
C GLN A 81 1.81 5.62 4.77
N THR A 82 1.18 4.45 4.86
CA THR A 82 1.01 3.58 3.70
C THR A 82 0.18 4.26 2.62
N ALA A 83 -0.90 4.94 2.98
CA ALA A 83 -1.72 5.68 2.02
C ALA A 83 -0.90 6.77 1.30
N ILE A 84 -0.03 7.49 2.01
CA ILE A 84 0.89 8.47 1.40
C ILE A 84 1.82 7.80 0.39
N GLU A 85 2.47 6.68 0.78
CA GLU A 85 3.37 5.94 -0.10
C GLU A 85 2.68 5.44 -1.38
N ILE A 86 1.40 5.05 -1.28
CA ILE A 86 0.58 4.67 -2.44
C ILE A 86 0.40 5.84 -3.40
N LEU A 87 0.09 7.02 -2.88
CA LEU A 87 -0.11 8.20 -3.70
C LEU A 87 1.20 8.70 -4.32
N GLU A 88 2.30 8.66 -3.57
CA GLU A 88 3.64 8.99 -4.08
C GLU A 88 4.07 8.03 -5.19
N PHE A 89 3.83 6.73 -5.01
CA PHE A 89 4.11 5.74 -6.03
C PHE A 89 3.26 5.95 -7.29
N ALA A 90 1.97 6.25 -7.13
CA ALA A 90 1.09 6.57 -8.24
C ALA A 90 1.55 7.85 -8.97
N HIS A 91 2.02 8.87 -8.25
CA HIS A 91 2.59 10.08 -8.82
C HIS A 91 3.88 9.78 -9.60
N LEU A 92 4.79 8.99 -9.04
CA LEU A 92 6.03 8.57 -9.70
C LEU A 92 5.75 7.85 -11.01
N LEU A 93 4.78 6.93 -11.01
CA LEU A 93 4.36 6.22 -12.24
C LEU A 93 3.72 7.13 -13.28
N LYS A 94 3.04 8.20 -12.86
CA LYS A 94 2.47 9.20 -13.75
C LYS A 94 3.55 10.11 -14.36
N CYS A 95 4.58 10.46 -13.59
CA CYS A 95 5.58 11.47 -13.95
C CYS A 95 6.87 10.91 -14.54
N SER A 96 7.12 9.60 -14.45
CA SER A 96 8.32 8.99 -15.05
C SER A 96 8.28 9.06 -16.58
N GLU A 97 9.36 9.57 -17.19
CA GLU A 97 9.49 9.64 -18.66
C GLU A 97 9.41 8.25 -19.30
N GLU A 98 9.99 7.26 -18.64
CA GLU A 98 10.00 5.86 -19.06
C GLU A 98 8.59 5.27 -19.16
N THR A 99 7.63 5.78 -18.36
CA THR A 99 6.27 5.26 -18.28
C THR A 99 5.22 6.16 -18.92
N ARG A 100 5.65 7.28 -19.51
CA ARG A 100 4.77 8.34 -20.06
C ARG A 100 3.79 7.80 -21.10
N GLN A 101 4.21 6.85 -21.93
CA GLN A 101 3.35 6.22 -22.95
C GLN A 101 2.19 5.39 -22.37
N TRP A 102 2.28 4.95 -21.11
CA TRP A 102 1.21 4.23 -20.41
C TRP A 102 0.52 5.08 -19.32
N SER A 103 0.76 6.40 -19.32
CA SER A 103 0.16 7.34 -18.37
C SER A 103 -1.36 7.23 -18.27
N TRP A 104 -2.05 6.97 -19.39
CA TRP A 104 -3.50 6.77 -19.45
C TRP A 104 -3.98 5.60 -18.57
N MET A 105 -3.21 4.53 -18.48
CA MET A 105 -3.53 3.35 -17.66
C MET A 105 -3.47 3.70 -16.17
N PHE A 106 -2.46 4.45 -15.75
CA PHE A 106 -2.31 4.89 -14.36
C PHE A 106 -3.35 5.94 -13.96
N GLN A 107 -3.81 6.77 -14.90
CA GLN A 107 -4.91 7.71 -14.64
C GLN A 107 -6.23 6.99 -14.36
N MET A 108 -6.47 5.86 -15.02
CA MET A 108 -7.66 5.03 -14.81
C MET A 108 -7.58 4.24 -13.50
N TYR A 109 -6.37 3.90 -13.04
CA TYR A 109 -6.10 3.20 -11.78
C TYR A 109 -5.91 4.14 -10.58
N ARG A 110 -6.52 5.33 -10.60
CA ARG A 110 -6.46 6.30 -9.50
C ARG A 110 -6.94 5.62 -8.21
N GLN A 111 -6.02 5.42 -7.27
CA GLN A 111 -6.27 4.76 -5.98
C GLN A 111 -7.09 5.68 -5.05
N TRP A 112 -8.33 5.97 -5.43
CA TRP A 112 -9.22 6.93 -4.78
C TRP A 112 -9.42 6.62 -3.29
N HIS A 113 -9.38 5.33 -2.93
CA HIS A 113 -9.46 4.90 -1.54
C HIS A 113 -8.33 5.46 -0.67
N ALA A 114 -7.09 5.47 -1.17
CA ALA A 114 -5.95 6.06 -0.44
C ALA A 114 -6.07 7.58 -0.34
N PHE A 115 -6.53 8.24 -1.41
CA PHE A 115 -6.74 9.69 -1.41
C PHE A 115 -7.84 10.13 -0.44
N ALA A 116 -9.00 9.46 -0.47
CA ALA A 116 -10.10 9.72 0.46
C ALA A 116 -9.68 9.48 1.92
N PHE A 117 -8.91 8.42 2.17
CA PHE A 117 -8.38 8.12 3.50
C PHE A 117 -7.44 9.23 4.00
N ILE A 118 -6.50 9.69 3.16
CA ILE A 118 -5.59 10.79 3.52
C ILE A 118 -6.35 12.06 3.85
N LEU A 119 -7.32 12.45 3.02
CA LEU A 119 -8.14 13.63 3.27
C LEU A 119 -8.92 13.51 4.59
N SER A 120 -9.46 12.31 4.88
CA SER A 120 -10.17 12.07 6.13
C SER A 120 -9.26 12.20 7.37
N GLU A 121 -8.02 11.70 7.29
CA GLU A 121 -7.02 11.81 8.36
C GLU A 121 -6.53 13.25 8.53
N LEU A 122 -6.34 14.00 7.44
CA LEU A 122 -5.92 15.40 7.48
C LEU A 122 -6.95 16.32 8.17
N CYS A 123 -8.23 15.96 8.18
CA CYS A 123 -9.27 16.71 8.88
C CYS A 123 -9.18 16.60 10.42
N VAL A 124 -8.56 15.54 10.94
CA VAL A 124 -8.59 15.21 12.38
C VAL A 124 -7.19 15.16 13.02
N ARG A 125 -6.13 14.99 12.22
CA ARG A 125 -4.76 14.82 12.70
C ARG A 125 -4.08 16.18 12.94
N PRO A 126 -3.32 16.35 14.03
CA PRO A 126 -2.56 17.57 14.27
C PRO A 126 -1.44 17.77 13.24
N ALA A 127 -1.00 19.03 13.09
CA ALA A 127 0.11 19.39 12.22
C ALA A 127 1.37 18.59 12.59
N SER A 128 1.95 17.92 11.58
CA SER A 128 3.13 17.07 11.72
C SER A 128 3.81 16.97 10.36
N ALA A 129 5.10 16.62 10.34
CA ALA A 129 5.85 16.43 9.09
C ALA A 129 5.17 15.41 8.14
N LEU A 130 4.48 14.42 8.71
CA LEU A 130 3.75 13.41 7.95
C LEU A 130 2.44 13.98 7.35
N ALA A 131 1.78 14.89 8.06
CA ALA A 131 0.64 15.64 7.54
C ALA A 131 1.06 16.63 6.43
N ASP A 132 2.21 17.29 6.55
CA ASP A 132 2.74 18.19 5.51
C ASP A 132 3.05 17.43 4.22
N ARG A 133 3.65 16.24 4.37
CA ARG A 133 3.92 15.31 3.26
C ARG A 133 2.62 14.83 2.61
N ALA A 134 1.60 14.51 3.41
CA ALA A 134 0.27 14.16 2.93
C ALA A 134 -0.43 15.31 2.18
N TRP A 135 -0.31 16.56 2.65
CA TRP A 135 -0.80 17.74 1.95
C TRP A 135 -0.13 17.93 0.59
N THR A 136 1.19 17.81 0.56
CA THR A 136 1.99 17.95 -0.67
C THR A 136 1.52 16.96 -1.74
N ILE A 137 1.42 15.67 -1.41
CA ILE A 137 1.01 14.66 -2.38
C ILE A 137 -0.47 14.79 -2.79
N SER A 138 -1.33 15.27 -1.89
CA SER A 138 -2.75 15.49 -2.19
C SER A 138 -2.95 16.60 -3.23
N ILE A 139 -2.15 17.66 -3.16
CA ILE A 139 -2.16 18.75 -4.15
C ILE A 139 -1.65 18.26 -5.51
N LEU A 140 -0.63 17.40 -5.53
CA LEU A 140 -0.08 16.82 -6.77
C LEU A 140 -1.04 15.85 -7.49
N MET A 141 -2.11 15.42 -6.80
CA MET A 141 -3.15 14.53 -7.34
C MET A 141 -4.36 15.26 -7.93
N TYR A 142 -4.51 16.56 -7.65
CA TYR A 142 -5.49 17.46 -8.27
C TYR A 142 -5.04 17.83 -9.69
#